data_AF-A0A920G1C7-F1
#
_entry.id   AF-A0A920G1C7-F1
#
_cell.length_a   1.000
_cell.length_b   1.000
_cell.length_c   1.000
_cell.angle_alpha   90.00
_cell.angle_beta   90.00
_cell.angle_gamma   90.00
#
_symmetry.space_group_name_H-M   'P 1'
#
loop_
_entity.id
_entity.type
_entity.pdbx_description
1 polymer ?
#
loop_
_entity_poly.entity_id
_entity_poly.type
_entity_poly.pdbx_seq_one_letter_code
_entity_poly.pdbx_strand_id
1 'polypeptide(L)' 'MALDIPVFSFICGQDGFVAPDISRWVAENHPRATGVEFPESGHAPFMEEREGYLSALNDFISGL' A
#
# COMPACT_ATOMS: atom_id res chain seq x y z
N MET A 1 -6.38 -17.84 -10.85
CA MET A 1 -6.56 -16.70 -11.77
C MET A 1 -6.03 -15.46 -11.06
N ALA A 2 -5.18 -14.66 -11.69
CA ALA A 2 -4.70 -13.39 -11.12
C ALA A 2 -5.74 -12.28 -11.35
N LEU A 3 -5.72 -11.23 -10.53
CA LEU A 3 -6.60 -10.07 -10.70
C LEU A 3 -6.10 -9.23 -11.88
N ASP A 4 -6.91 -9.08 -12.93
CA ASP A 4 -6.56 -8.22 -14.07
C ASP A 4 -7.11 -6.79 -13.89
N ILE A 5 -6.75 -6.17 -12.78
CA ILE A 5 -7.07 -4.78 -12.43
C ILE A 5 -5.85 -4.11 -11.78
N PRO A 6 -5.77 -2.77 -11.78
CA PRO A 6 -4.74 -2.06 -11.02
C PRO A 6 -4.85 -2.37 -9.53
N VAL A 7 -3.71 -2.62 -8.88
CA VAL A 7 -3.63 -2.95 -7.45
C VAL A 7 -2.76 -1.91 -6.75
N PHE A 8 -3.22 -1.41 -5.61
CA PHE A 8 -2.44 -0.51 -4.78
C PHE A 8 -2.17 -1.14 -3.42
N SER A 9 -0.90 -1.26 -3.06
CA SER A 9 -0.45 -1.93 -1.84
C SER A 9 0.18 -0.93 -0.87
N PHE A 10 -0.43 -0.77 0.30
CA PHE A 10 0.15 -0.01 1.40
C PHE A 10 1.03 -0.92 2.27
N ILE A 11 2.26 -0.51 2.50
CA ILE A 11 3.25 -1.28 3.27
C ILE A 11 3.55 -0.50 4.55
N CYS A 12 3.00 -0.96 5.67
CA CYS A 12 3.12 -0.28 6.96
C CYS A 12 4.19 -0.97 7.81
N GLY A 13 5.27 -0.27 8.15
CA GLY A 13 6.48 -0.88 8.71
C GLY A 13 6.35 -1.39 10.15
N GLN A 14 5.43 -0.80 10.94
CA GLN A 14 5.17 -1.18 12.33
C GLN A 14 3.85 -1.94 12.49
N ASP A 15 3.27 -2.47 11.40
CA ASP A 15 2.01 -3.20 11.47
C ASP A 15 2.16 -4.52 12.23
N GLY A 16 1.52 -4.58 13.41
CA GLY A 16 1.47 -5.76 14.27
C GLY A 16 0.40 -6.79 13.90
N PHE A 17 -0.44 -6.50 12.91
CA PHE A 17 -1.51 -7.39 12.41
C PHE A 17 -1.17 -8.00 11.06
N VAL A 18 -0.63 -7.22 10.13
CA VAL A 18 -0.19 -7.68 8.79
C VAL A 18 1.29 -7.43 8.64
N ALA A 19 2.08 -8.51 8.43
CA ALA A 19 3.52 -8.37 8.25
C ALA A 19 3.83 -7.51 7.01
N PRO A 20 4.71 -6.49 7.10
CA PRO A 20 5.01 -5.58 5.99
C PRO A 20 5.46 -6.30 4.71
N ASP A 21 6.18 -7.41 4.87
CA ASP A 21 6.70 -8.23 3.77
C ASP A 21 5.59 -8.81 2.89
N ILE A 22 4.39 -9.04 3.43
CA ILE A 22 3.25 -9.54 2.65
C ILE A 22 2.79 -8.47 1.65
N SER A 23 2.58 -7.25 2.12
CA SER A 23 2.19 -6.12 1.26
C SER A 23 3.29 -5.78 0.25
N ARG A 24 4.55 -5.88 0.65
CA ARG A 24 5.70 -5.65 -0.24
C ARG A 24 5.78 -6.70 -1.33
N TRP A 25 5.58 -7.97 -0.98
CA TRP A 25 5.56 -9.05 -1.95
C TRP A 25 4.50 -8.82 -3.04
N VAL A 26 3.30 -8.34 -2.68
CA VAL A 26 2.26 -7.99 -3.67
C VAL A 26 2.75 -6.92 -4.64
N ALA A 27 3.37 -5.85 -4.14
CA ALA A 27 3.90 -4.77 -4.98
C ALA A 27 5.02 -5.26 -5.92
N GLU A 28 5.83 -6.23 -5.49
CA GLU A 28 6.95 -6.77 -6.26
C GLU A 28 6.55 -7.86 -7.26
N ASN A 29 5.45 -8.60 -7.00
CA ASN A 29 5.14 -9.82 -7.75
C ASN A 29 3.84 -9.74 -8.56
N HIS A 30 2.97 -8.75 -8.33
CA HIS A 30 1.78 -8.57 -9.14
C HIS A 30 2.05 -7.58 -10.30
N PRO A 31 1.84 -7.97 -11.57
CA PRO A 31 2.26 -7.18 -12.74
C PRO A 31 1.55 -5.83 -12.89
N ARG A 32 0.48 -5.60 -12.12
CA ARG A 32 -0.31 -4.37 -12.10
C ARG A 32 -0.34 -3.71 -10.71
N ALA A 33 0.56 -4.09 -9.82
CA ALA A 33 0.63 -3.49 -8.50
C ALA A 33 1.58 -2.29 -8.44
N THR A 34 1.17 -1.30 -7.67
CA THR A 34 2.01 -0.21 -7.19
C THR A 34 2.05 -0.30 -5.67
N GLY A 35 3.25 -0.21 -5.09
CA GLY A 35 3.44 -0.19 -3.63
C GLY A 35 3.83 1.19 -3.13
N VAL A 36 3.38 1.54 -1.93
CA VAL A 36 3.87 2.71 -1.18
C VAL A 36 4.19 2.29 0.26
N GLU A 37 5.33 2.75 0.76
CA GLU A 37 5.79 2.43 2.12
C GLU A 37 5.50 3.58 3.10
N PHE A 38 5.03 3.19 4.28
CA PHE A 38 4.81 3.99 5.47
C PHE A 38 5.57 3.34 6.64
N PRO A 39 6.90 3.56 6.76
CA PRO A 39 7.76 2.77 7.65
C PRO A 39 7.42 2.90 9.14
N GLU A 40 6.86 4.05 9.53
CA GLU A 40 6.54 4.36 10.92
C GLU A 40 5.07 4.05 11.26
N SER A 41 4.19 3.87 10.26
CA SER A 41 2.80 3.50 10.47
C SER A 41 2.65 2.10 11.06
N GLY A 42 1.78 1.98 12.05
CA GLY A 42 1.14 0.73 12.44
C GLY A 42 0.09 0.30 11.42
N HIS A 43 -0.94 -0.41 11.87
CA HIS A 43 -1.92 -1.03 10.99
C HIS A 43 -2.81 -0.04 10.21
N ALA A 44 -2.96 1.19 10.70
CA ALA A 44 -3.95 2.12 10.18
C ALA A 44 -3.32 3.40 9.62
N PRO A 45 -2.63 3.33 8.46
CA PRO A 45 -1.96 4.49 7.86
C PRO A 45 -2.94 5.63 7.54
N PHE A 46 -4.22 5.33 7.30
CA PHE A 46 -5.27 6.34 7.07
C PHE A 46 -5.61 7.18 8.30
N MET A 47 -5.27 6.71 9.50
CA MET A 47 -5.38 7.45 10.76
C MET A 47 -4.03 8.04 11.18
N GLU A 48 -2.95 7.26 11.07
CA GLU A 48 -1.62 7.56 11.63
C GLU A 48 -0.82 8.50 10.72
N GLU A 49 -0.89 8.29 9.40
CA GLU A 49 -0.18 9.06 8.38
C GLU A 49 -1.16 9.63 7.34
N ARG A 50 -2.29 10.16 7.82
CA ARG A 50 -3.47 10.52 7.02
C ARG A 50 -3.15 11.34 5.76
N GLU A 51 -2.32 12.37 5.87
CA GLU A 51 -2.01 13.25 4.73
C GLU A 51 -1.25 12.50 3.64
N GLY A 52 -0.22 11.72 4.03
CA GLY A 52 0.53 10.88 3.12
C GLY A 52 -0.33 9.80 2.49
N TYR A 53 -1.17 9.13 3.29
CA TYR A 53 -2.12 8.13 2.80
C TYR A 53 -3.05 8.71 1.73
N LEU A 54 -3.67 9.87 1.99
CA LEU A 54 -4.59 10.51 1.05
C LEU A 54 -3.89 10.99 -0.22
N SER A 55 -2.68 11.55 -0.11
CA SER A 55 -1.90 11.93 -1.29
C SER A 55 -1.62 10.71 -2.16
N ALA A 56 -1.04 9.65 -1.58
CA ALA A 56 -0.66 8.45 -2.31
C ALA A 56 -1.87 7.76 -2.97
N LEU A 57 -3.02 7.74 -2.27
CA LEU A 57 -4.28 7.21 -2.82
C LEU A 57 -4.79 8.07 -3.99
N ASN A 58 -4.79 9.39 -3.85
CA ASN A 58 -5.24 10.29 -4.91
C ASN A 58 -4.33 10.24 -6.14
N ASP A 59 -3.01 10.14 -5.92
CA ASP A 59 -2.02 9.99 -6.99
C ASP A 59 -2.24 8.70 -7.76
N PHE A 60 -2.48 7.58 -7.05
CA PHE A 60 -2.83 6.31 -7.67
C PHE A 60 -4.12 6.41 -8.49
N ILE A 61 -5.20 6.93 -7.91
CA ILE A 61 -6.52 7.01 -8.57
C ILE A 61 -6.48 7.95 -9.78
N SER A 62 -5.77 9.07 -9.69
CA SER A 62 -5.68 10.05 -10.77
C SER A 62 -4.80 9.58 -11.93
N GLY A 63 -3.96 8.58 -11.70
CA GLY A 63 -3.11 7.93 -12.70
C GLY A 63 -3.71 6.69 -13.37
N LEU A 64 -4.95 6.30 -13.01
CA LEU A 64 -5.70 5.22 -13.66
C LEU A 64 -6.22 5.64 -15.04
#